data_AF-C3QZT8-F1
#
_entry.id   AF-C3QZT8-F1
#
_cell.length_a   1.000
_cell.length_b   1.000
_cell.length_c   1.000
_cell.angle_alpha   90.00
_cell.angle_beta   90.00
_cell.angle_gamma   90.00
#
_symmetry.space_group_name_H-M   'P 1'
#
loop_
_entity.id
_entity.type
_entity.pdbx_description
1 polymer ?
#
loop_
_entity_poly.entity_id
_entity_poly.type
_entity_poly.pdbx_seq_one_letter_code
_entity_poly.pdbx_strand_id
1 'polypeptide(L)'
;MQYPPPDTKKLFEGPFFITGEGKGYHLPSHRKLEGIFGSHLNNTRTYYKNDYSNSGHEAIEFGGIKKTFDADIKSITGICYALRCKKATGDPRGGPLTDFPRATDNSLLCAYRYERGGSFLRNSLDSHLKVQCVYLGSTFTGDINTISNESWWNTQIAIPDKVTTRIFPITGHVVPPIQSPHSMISDNGVSAYIWCQTDMKLGPSIIRIDDYSADLHYSTVFYNSANTVRLFAGE
;
A
#
# COMPACT_ATOMS: atom_id res chain seq x y z
N MET A 1 -26.43 -19.85 14.41
CA MET A 1 -26.74 -19.96 12.97
C MET A 1 -25.44 -19.78 12.22
N GLN A 2 -24.99 -20.82 11.52
CA GLN A 2 -23.81 -20.77 10.68
C GLN A 2 -24.24 -20.13 9.36
N TYR A 3 -23.70 -18.97 9.00
CA TYR A 3 -23.99 -18.37 7.69
C TYR A 3 -23.52 -19.34 6.61
N PRO A 4 -24.34 -19.61 5.56
CA PRO A 4 -23.85 -20.39 4.44
C PRO A 4 -22.62 -19.69 3.87
N PRO A 5 -21.56 -20.43 3.50
CA PRO A 5 -20.42 -19.84 2.80
C PRO A 5 -20.93 -19.08 1.57
N PRO A 6 -20.32 -17.93 1.23
CA PRO A 6 -20.75 -17.14 0.10
C PRO A 6 -20.86 -18.02 -1.14
N ASP A 7 -21.99 -17.84 -1.84
CA ASP A 7 -22.31 -18.45 -3.14
C ASP A 7 -21.01 -18.54 -3.96
N THR A 8 -20.63 -19.74 -4.41
CA THR A 8 -19.32 -20.08 -5.04
C THR A 8 -18.98 -19.29 -6.31
N LYS A 9 -19.72 -18.22 -6.59
CA LYS A 9 -19.45 -17.22 -7.62
C LYS A 9 -18.09 -16.59 -7.37
N LYS A 10 -17.13 -17.05 -8.15
CA LYS A 10 -15.81 -16.45 -8.23
C LYS A 10 -15.97 -15.08 -8.88
N LEU A 11 -15.91 -14.03 -8.05
CA LEU A 11 -16.16 -12.65 -8.43
C LEU A 11 -15.41 -12.22 -9.71
N PHE A 12 -14.15 -12.65 -9.84
CA PHE A 12 -13.26 -12.31 -10.96
C PHE A 12 -13.43 -13.19 -12.22
N GLU A 13 -14.28 -14.22 -12.17
CA GLU A 13 -14.62 -15.04 -13.33
C GLU A 13 -15.95 -14.60 -13.99
N GLY A 14 -16.53 -13.47 -13.56
CA GLY A 14 -17.73 -12.90 -14.17
C GLY A 14 -17.45 -12.17 -15.50
N PRO A 15 -18.46 -12.01 -16.39
CA PRO A 15 -18.31 -11.32 -17.68
C PRO A 15 -17.71 -9.91 -17.58
N PHE A 16 -17.99 -9.17 -16.50
CA PHE A 16 -17.40 -7.87 -16.24
C PHE A 16 -15.86 -7.91 -16.22
N PHE A 17 -15.25 -8.94 -15.61
CA PHE A 17 -13.80 -9.08 -15.47
C PHE A 17 -13.14 -9.87 -16.60
N ILE A 18 -13.88 -10.70 -17.34
CA ILE A 18 -13.32 -11.48 -18.46
C ILE A 18 -13.40 -10.71 -19.79
N THR A 19 -14.55 -10.10 -20.07
CA THR A 19 -14.84 -9.48 -21.38
C THR A 19 -15.31 -8.03 -21.32
N GLY A 20 -15.69 -7.52 -20.15
CA GLY A 20 -16.23 -6.16 -19.99
C GLY A 20 -15.20 -5.12 -19.54
N GLU A 21 -15.70 -4.00 -19.00
CA GLU A 21 -14.88 -2.86 -18.53
C GLU A 21 -13.89 -3.21 -17.41
N GLY A 22 -14.16 -4.29 -16.67
CA GLY A 22 -13.26 -4.82 -15.65
C GLY A 22 -12.15 -5.70 -16.20
N LYS A 23 -12.08 -5.92 -17.51
CA LYS A 23 -11.05 -6.76 -18.13
C LYS A 23 -9.65 -6.25 -17.81
N GLY A 24 -8.77 -7.17 -17.40
CA GLY A 24 -7.43 -6.87 -16.93
C GLY A 24 -7.37 -6.52 -15.45
N TYR A 25 -8.44 -6.03 -14.83
CA TYR A 25 -8.40 -5.68 -13.41
C TYR A 25 -8.33 -6.92 -12.51
N HIS A 26 -7.50 -6.85 -11.47
CA HIS A 26 -7.29 -7.92 -10.50
C HIS A 26 -7.17 -7.36 -9.06
N LEU A 27 -7.32 -8.24 -8.07
CA LEU A 27 -6.91 -7.91 -6.70
C LEU A 27 -5.39 -7.82 -6.67
N PRO A 28 -4.80 -6.76 -6.09
CA PRO A 28 -3.35 -6.66 -5.96
C PRO A 28 -2.83 -7.77 -5.06
N SER A 29 -1.67 -8.33 -5.37
CA SER A 29 -0.92 -9.14 -4.41
C SER A 29 -0.40 -8.27 -3.26
N HIS A 30 -0.04 -8.90 -2.15
CA HIS A 30 0.72 -8.25 -1.08
C HIS A 30 1.91 -7.44 -1.63
N ARG A 31 2.67 -8.04 -2.54
CA ARG A 31 3.91 -7.47 -3.11
C ARG A 31 3.64 -6.24 -3.99
N LYS A 32 2.47 -6.18 -4.62
CA LYS A 32 1.97 -4.98 -5.33
C LYS A 32 1.66 -3.84 -4.38
N LEU A 33 1.09 -4.15 -3.22
CA LEU A 33 0.76 -3.14 -2.21
C LEU A 33 2.00 -2.67 -1.45
N GLU A 34 2.99 -3.54 -1.24
CA GLU A 34 4.32 -3.11 -0.79
C GLU A 34 4.89 -2.07 -1.74
N GLY A 35 4.78 -2.22 -3.06
CA GLY A 35 5.18 -1.19 -4.04
C GLY A 35 4.52 0.20 -3.85
N ILE A 36 3.39 0.28 -3.13
CA ILE A 36 2.74 1.55 -2.79
C ILE A 36 3.12 2.01 -1.39
N PHE A 37 3.06 1.13 -0.38
CA PHE A 37 3.15 1.55 1.04
C PHE A 37 4.51 1.28 1.71
N GLY A 38 5.29 0.31 1.19
CA GLY A 38 6.60 -0.09 1.75
C GLY A 38 6.54 -1.35 2.61
N SER A 39 7.63 -2.12 2.68
CA SER A 39 7.68 -3.38 3.44
C SER A 39 8.16 -3.16 4.88
N HIS A 40 7.56 -3.88 5.83
CA HIS A 40 7.98 -3.82 7.23
C HIS A 40 9.30 -4.54 7.50
N LEU A 41 10.19 -3.81 8.15
CA LEU A 41 11.13 -4.35 9.10
C LEU A 41 10.49 -4.43 10.50
N ASN A 42 10.37 -5.63 11.04
CA ASN A 42 10.36 -5.90 12.48
C ASN A 42 9.42 -5.01 13.35
N ASN A 43 8.12 -5.10 13.08
CA ASN A 43 7.07 -4.86 14.07
C ASN A 43 7.04 -3.47 14.73
N THR A 44 7.44 -2.41 14.02
CA THR A 44 7.32 -1.05 14.56
C THR A 44 6.57 -0.13 13.59
N ARG A 45 5.49 0.44 14.13
CA ARG A 45 4.74 1.61 13.66
C ARG A 45 5.70 2.72 13.22
N THR A 46 6.07 2.80 11.95
CA THR A 46 7.28 3.57 11.53
C THR A 46 7.02 4.71 10.58
N TYR A 47 5.98 4.64 9.75
CA TYR A 47 5.51 5.79 8.99
C TYR A 47 4.77 6.71 9.98
N TYR A 48 5.16 7.99 10.06
CA TYR A 48 4.57 9.04 10.92
C TYR A 48 5.06 9.17 12.37
N LYS A 49 6.12 8.45 12.76
CA LYS A 49 6.88 8.87 13.95
C LYS A 49 7.62 10.18 13.65
N ASN A 50 7.66 11.08 14.63
CA ASN A 50 8.51 12.27 14.53
C ASN A 50 9.97 11.82 14.45
N ASP A 51 10.71 12.37 13.48
CA ASP A 51 12.15 12.20 13.30
C ASP A 51 12.61 10.74 13.24
N TYR A 52 12.01 9.97 12.33
CA TYR A 52 12.38 8.58 12.07
C TYR A 52 13.06 8.42 10.70
N SER A 53 14.12 7.63 10.64
CA SER A 53 14.78 7.23 9.37
C SER A 53 15.07 5.74 9.36
N ASN A 54 14.95 5.10 8.19
CA ASN A 54 15.25 3.68 8.02
C ASN A 54 15.69 3.36 6.59
N SER A 55 16.34 2.23 6.40
CA SER A 55 16.61 1.66 5.08
C SER A 55 16.33 0.15 5.02
N GLY A 56 15.99 -0.33 3.82
CA GLY A 56 15.69 -1.74 3.64
C GLY A 56 15.64 -2.23 2.21
N HIS A 57 15.47 -3.55 2.09
CA HIS A 57 15.44 -4.27 0.82
C HIS A 57 14.05 -4.87 0.63
N GLU A 58 13.27 -4.33 -0.29
CA GLU A 58 11.85 -4.63 -0.46
C GLU A 58 11.63 -5.53 -1.68
N ALA A 59 10.91 -6.63 -1.50
CA ALA A 59 10.46 -7.46 -2.60
C ALA A 59 9.18 -6.87 -3.19
N ILE A 60 9.27 -6.26 -4.37
CA ILE A 60 8.16 -5.52 -4.97
C ILE A 60 7.74 -6.20 -6.28
N GLU A 61 6.42 -6.20 -6.51
CA GLU A 61 5.81 -6.61 -7.77
C GLU A 61 4.97 -5.47 -8.35
N PHE A 62 5.15 -5.12 -9.62
CA PHE A 62 4.23 -4.26 -10.38
C PHE A 62 4.50 -4.41 -11.87
N GLY A 63 3.49 -4.26 -12.72
CA GLY A 63 3.67 -4.28 -14.18
C GLY A 63 4.60 -5.40 -14.66
N GLY A 64 4.30 -6.65 -14.27
CA GLY A 64 5.07 -7.83 -14.66
C GLY A 64 6.47 -7.95 -14.04
N ILE A 65 6.98 -6.88 -13.41
CA ILE A 65 8.29 -6.82 -12.77
C ILE A 65 8.20 -7.41 -11.38
N LYS A 66 9.12 -8.31 -11.05
CA LYS A 66 9.40 -8.79 -9.69
C LYS A 66 10.87 -8.59 -9.38
N LYS A 67 11.16 -7.74 -8.41
CA LYS A 67 12.54 -7.37 -8.05
C LYS A 67 12.66 -7.08 -6.57
N THR A 68 13.87 -7.27 -6.06
CA THR A 68 14.30 -6.66 -4.80
C THR A 68 14.84 -5.27 -5.08
N PHE A 69 14.38 -4.27 -4.33
CA PHE A 69 14.86 -2.90 -4.41
C PHE A 69 15.31 -2.37 -3.04
N ASP A 70 16.27 -1.46 -3.02
CA ASP A 70 16.55 -0.70 -1.79
C ASP A 70 15.52 0.43 -1.61
N ALA A 71 15.26 0.77 -0.36
CA ALA A 71 14.45 1.90 0.04
C ALA A 71 15.13 2.69 1.17
N ASP A 72 15.05 4.01 1.11
CA ASP A 72 15.35 4.92 2.22
C ASP A 72 14.07 5.63 2.61
N ILE A 73 13.79 5.71 3.91
CA ILE A 73 12.55 6.27 4.46
C ILE A 73 12.91 7.34 5.48
N LYS A 74 12.17 8.45 5.47
CA LYS A 74 12.28 9.50 6.47
C LYS A 74 10.91 10.09 6.79
N SER A 75 10.58 10.17 8.07
CA SER A 75 9.31 10.72 8.56
C SER A 75 9.58 11.99 9.37
N ILE A 76 8.86 13.07 9.04
CA ILE A 76 8.97 14.40 9.66
C ILE A 76 7.55 14.94 9.86
N THR A 77 7.18 15.23 11.11
CA THR A 77 5.94 15.95 11.47
C THR A 77 4.66 15.41 10.78
N GLY A 78 4.47 14.09 10.77
CA GLY A 78 3.26 13.47 10.19
C GLY A 78 3.24 13.35 8.67
N ILE A 79 4.33 13.68 7.98
CA ILE A 79 4.58 13.35 6.57
C ILE A 79 5.73 12.34 6.50
N CYS A 80 5.57 11.31 5.69
CA CYS A 80 6.64 10.37 5.41
C CYS A 80 7.10 10.50 3.96
N TYR A 81 8.41 10.47 3.76
CA TYR A 81 9.06 10.47 2.46
C TYR A 81 9.78 9.14 2.28
N ALA A 82 9.83 8.65 1.05
CA ALA A 82 10.63 7.48 0.73
C ALA A 82 11.25 7.56 -0.66
N LEU A 83 12.54 7.25 -0.76
CA LEU A 83 13.18 6.88 -2.03
C LEU A 83 13.11 5.38 -2.16
N ARG A 84 12.39 4.89 -3.16
CA ARG A 84 12.10 3.47 -3.35
C ARG A 84 12.43 3.04 -4.77
N CYS A 85 12.42 1.74 -4.99
CA CYS A 85 12.81 1.16 -6.29
C CYS A 85 14.28 1.48 -6.67
N LYS A 86 15.15 1.61 -5.66
CA LYS A 86 16.59 1.81 -5.85
C LYS A 86 17.26 0.48 -6.21
N LYS A 87 18.44 0.56 -6.84
CA LYS A 87 19.38 -0.55 -6.97
C LYS A 87 19.52 -1.27 -5.63
N ALA A 88 19.39 -2.59 -5.64
CA ALA A 88 19.45 -3.37 -4.42
C ALA A 88 20.89 -3.72 -4.03
N THR A 89 21.18 -3.60 -2.74
CA THR A 89 22.46 -4.02 -2.13
C THR A 89 22.34 -5.28 -1.28
N GLY A 90 21.11 -5.65 -0.89
CA GLY A 90 20.81 -6.82 -0.06
C GLY A 90 19.83 -7.80 -0.70
N ASP A 91 19.56 -8.89 0.01
CA ASP A 91 18.54 -9.88 -0.37
C ASP A 91 17.12 -9.38 -0.02
N PRO A 92 16.07 -9.89 -0.68
CA PRO A 92 14.69 -9.48 -0.44
C PRO A 92 14.27 -9.70 1.00
N ARG A 93 13.59 -8.71 1.59
CA ARG A 93 12.79 -8.93 2.81
C ARG A 93 11.40 -9.40 2.41
N GLY A 94 11.22 -10.70 2.53
CA GLY A 94 10.01 -11.41 2.11
C GLY A 94 10.11 -11.88 0.66
N GLY A 95 9.75 -13.14 0.43
CA GLY A 95 9.95 -13.81 -0.86
C GLY A 95 11.41 -14.25 -1.08
N PRO A 96 11.65 -15.29 -1.90
CA PRO A 96 13.01 -15.75 -2.18
C PRO A 96 13.67 -14.92 -3.29
N LEU A 97 15.01 -14.83 -3.27
CA LEU A 97 15.80 -14.16 -4.30
C LEU A 97 15.58 -14.73 -5.72
N THR A 98 15.20 -16.01 -5.81
CA THR A 98 14.83 -16.67 -7.08
C THR A 98 13.62 -16.01 -7.75
N ASP A 99 12.67 -15.53 -6.95
CA ASP A 99 11.42 -14.96 -7.42
C ASP A 99 11.51 -13.43 -7.50
N PHE A 100 12.37 -12.83 -6.66
CA PHE A 100 12.63 -11.39 -6.58
C PHE A 100 14.12 -11.09 -6.71
N PRO A 101 14.71 -11.25 -7.92
CA PRO A 101 16.12 -10.95 -8.13
C PRO A 101 16.42 -9.47 -7.84
N ARG A 102 17.66 -9.17 -7.44
CA ARG A 102 18.09 -7.78 -7.17
C ARG A 102 17.91 -6.88 -8.39
N ALA A 103 17.43 -5.66 -8.15
CA ALA A 103 17.53 -4.57 -9.11
C ALA A 103 19.01 -4.17 -9.27
N THR A 104 19.46 -4.08 -10.52
CA THR A 104 20.88 -3.86 -10.87
C THR A 104 21.28 -2.39 -10.93
N ASP A 105 20.29 -1.51 -11.03
CA ASP A 105 20.43 -0.08 -11.26
C ASP A 105 19.22 0.70 -10.69
N ASN A 106 19.26 2.02 -10.85
CA ASN A 106 18.22 2.94 -10.39
C ASN A 106 17.20 3.29 -11.50
N SER A 107 17.04 2.44 -12.53
CA SER A 107 16.14 2.73 -13.66
C SER A 107 14.68 2.92 -13.24
N LEU A 108 14.28 2.35 -12.09
CA LEU A 108 12.91 2.43 -11.57
C LEU A 108 12.79 3.34 -10.34
N LEU A 109 13.84 4.11 -10.01
CA LEU A 109 13.87 4.96 -8.81
C LEU A 109 12.69 5.94 -8.78
N CYS A 110 12.00 5.97 -7.64
CA CYS A 110 10.85 6.82 -7.40
C CYS A 110 10.96 7.51 -6.03
N ALA A 111 10.50 8.77 -5.96
CA ALA A 111 10.25 9.46 -4.71
C ALA A 111 8.76 9.35 -4.34
N TYR A 112 8.50 9.05 -3.07
CA TYR A 112 7.17 8.98 -2.50
C TYR A 112 7.00 10.00 -1.38
N ARG A 113 5.81 10.59 -1.28
CA ARG A 113 5.34 11.42 -0.17
C ARG A 113 3.99 10.91 0.30
N TYR A 114 3.94 10.54 1.56
CA TYR A 114 2.77 10.02 2.25
C TYR A 114 2.32 11.05 3.27
N GLU A 115 1.10 11.56 3.09
CA GLU A 115 0.52 12.63 3.91
C GLU A 115 -0.81 12.16 4.48
N ARG A 116 -0.97 12.31 5.79
CA ARG A 116 -2.27 12.13 6.46
C ARG A 116 -3.13 13.37 6.21
N GLY A 117 -4.36 13.16 5.73
CA GLY A 117 -5.36 14.21 5.59
C GLY A 117 -6.63 13.89 6.37
N GLY A 118 -7.28 14.93 6.90
CA GLY A 118 -8.46 14.79 7.76
C GLY A 118 -8.13 14.57 9.24
N SER A 119 -9.14 14.22 10.02
CA SER A 119 -9.07 14.22 11.49
C SER A 119 -8.53 12.94 12.14
N PHE A 120 -8.60 11.80 11.43
CA PHE A 120 -8.32 10.47 11.98
C PHE A 120 -9.10 10.15 13.27
N LEU A 121 -10.33 10.67 13.36
CA LEU A 121 -11.24 10.40 14.47
C LEU A 121 -12.24 9.31 14.09
N ARG A 122 -12.67 8.53 15.09
CA ARG A 122 -13.68 7.49 14.90
C ARG A 122 -14.95 8.09 14.28
N ASN A 123 -15.42 7.44 13.21
CA ASN A 123 -16.54 7.82 12.36
C ASN A 123 -16.32 9.07 11.49
N SER A 124 -15.10 9.59 11.40
CA SER A 124 -14.83 10.66 10.45
C SER A 124 -14.89 10.16 9.00
N LEU A 125 -15.47 10.98 8.13
CA LEU A 125 -15.55 10.73 6.69
C LEU A 125 -14.45 11.45 5.90
N ASP A 126 -13.68 12.32 6.56
CA ASP A 126 -12.62 13.12 5.93
C ASP A 126 -11.25 12.45 5.95
N SER A 127 -11.09 11.36 6.70
CA SER A 127 -9.79 10.77 7.01
C SER A 127 -9.28 9.96 5.83
N HIS A 128 -8.08 10.29 5.37
CA HIS A 128 -7.47 9.67 4.20
C HIS A 128 -5.94 9.72 4.26
N LEU A 129 -5.33 8.78 3.56
CA LEU A 129 -3.92 8.78 3.23
C LEU A 129 -3.74 9.28 1.78
N LYS A 130 -3.04 10.40 1.63
CA LYS A 130 -2.61 10.93 0.33
C LYS A 130 -1.22 10.39 0.01
N VAL A 131 -1.11 9.69 -1.11
CA VAL A 131 0.14 9.15 -1.65
C VAL A 131 0.49 9.91 -2.92
N GLN A 132 1.65 10.53 -2.93
CA GLN A 132 2.22 11.20 -4.10
C GLN A 132 3.49 10.47 -4.52
N CYS A 133 3.67 10.29 -5.82
CA CYS A 133 4.83 9.62 -6.39
C CYS A 133 5.39 10.41 -7.57
N VAL A 134 6.71 10.52 -7.62
CA VAL A 134 7.47 11.11 -8.73
C VAL A 134 8.47 10.07 -9.22
N TYR A 135 8.38 9.72 -10.50
CA TYR A 135 9.41 8.94 -11.17
C TYR A 135 10.68 9.80 -11.35
N LEU A 136 11.80 9.27 -10.87
CA LEU A 136 13.11 9.92 -10.86
C LEU A 136 14.06 9.28 -11.88
N GLY A 137 14.10 7.93 -11.92
CA GLY A 137 15.00 7.17 -12.78
C GLY A 137 16.48 7.33 -12.45
N SER A 138 17.35 6.78 -13.31
CA SER A 138 18.79 6.64 -13.05
C SER A 138 19.58 7.95 -12.98
N THR A 139 19.03 9.08 -13.44
CA THR A 139 19.73 10.37 -13.51
C THR A 139 19.62 11.20 -12.24
N PHE A 140 18.79 10.77 -11.29
CA PHE A 140 18.64 11.48 -10.02
C PHE A 140 19.88 11.31 -9.14
N THR A 141 20.44 12.43 -8.71
CA THR A 141 21.67 12.50 -7.88
C THR A 141 21.40 12.89 -6.43
N GLY A 142 20.15 13.15 -6.07
CA GLY A 142 19.77 13.49 -4.71
C GLY A 142 19.63 12.27 -3.80
N ASP A 143 19.24 12.53 -2.56
CA ASP A 143 19.08 11.55 -1.49
C ASP A 143 17.74 11.74 -0.73
N ILE A 144 17.56 11.00 0.36
CA ILE A 144 16.34 11.09 1.16
C ILE A 144 16.15 12.50 1.76
N ASN A 145 17.23 13.24 2.04
CA ASN A 145 17.17 14.60 2.56
C ASN A 145 16.72 15.60 1.50
N THR A 146 17.08 15.34 0.25
CA THR A 146 16.65 16.12 -0.92
C THR A 146 15.13 16.10 -1.05
N ILE A 147 14.53 14.89 -0.98
CA ILE A 147 13.08 14.73 -1.15
C ILE A 147 12.30 14.97 0.14
N SER A 148 12.93 14.97 1.32
CA SER A 148 12.27 15.32 2.59
C SER A 148 12.12 16.83 2.79
N ASN A 149 12.12 17.61 1.71
CA ASN A 149 11.97 19.05 1.69
C ASN A 149 10.68 19.40 0.92
N GLU A 150 9.74 20.06 1.59
CA GLU A 150 8.45 20.43 0.98
C GLU A 150 8.61 21.41 -0.21
N SER A 151 9.64 22.26 -0.20
CA SER A 151 9.92 23.12 -1.37
C SER A 151 10.26 22.29 -2.62
N TRP A 152 10.94 21.14 -2.46
CA TRP A 152 11.24 20.24 -3.58
C TRP A 152 9.94 19.66 -4.16
N TRP A 153 9.01 19.22 -3.31
CA TRP A 153 7.69 18.72 -3.73
C TRP A 153 6.85 19.79 -4.42
N ASN A 154 6.83 21.01 -3.89
CA ASN A 154 6.13 22.13 -4.53
C ASN A 154 6.64 22.38 -5.96
N THR A 155 7.96 22.29 -6.18
CA THR A 155 8.54 22.37 -7.53
C THR A 155 8.09 21.20 -8.41
N GLN A 156 8.05 19.96 -7.91
CA GLN A 156 7.59 18.82 -8.71
C GLN A 156 6.10 18.95 -9.07
N ILE A 157 5.26 19.37 -8.12
CA ILE A 157 3.81 19.56 -8.30
C ILE A 157 3.51 20.62 -9.36
N ALA A 158 4.34 21.66 -9.44
CA ALA A 158 4.19 22.72 -10.44
C ALA A 158 4.48 22.25 -11.89
N ILE A 159 5.15 21.11 -12.07
CA ILE A 159 5.41 20.53 -13.40
C ILE A 159 4.19 19.67 -13.80
N PRO A 160 3.50 19.99 -14.92
CA PRO A 160 2.36 19.21 -15.39
C PRO A 160 2.69 17.71 -15.52
N ASP A 161 1.78 16.86 -15.06
CA ASP A 161 1.86 15.39 -15.12
C ASP A 161 3.07 14.73 -14.45
N LYS A 162 3.90 15.50 -13.73
CA LYS A 162 5.10 14.98 -13.07
C LYS A 162 4.80 14.20 -11.79
N VAL A 163 3.74 14.56 -11.08
CA VAL A 163 3.36 13.97 -9.79
C VAL A 163 2.09 13.15 -9.94
N THR A 164 2.19 11.85 -9.73
CA THR A 164 1.01 10.99 -9.60
C THR A 164 0.49 11.07 -8.18
N THR A 165 -0.79 11.42 -8.00
CA THR A 165 -1.45 11.47 -6.68
C THR A 165 -2.56 10.42 -6.58
N ARG A 166 -2.63 9.72 -5.45
CA ARG A 166 -3.70 8.78 -5.10
C ARG A 166 -4.17 9.03 -3.66
N ILE A 167 -5.49 8.98 -3.46
CA ILE A 167 -6.12 9.17 -2.15
C ILE A 167 -6.73 7.84 -1.70
N PHE A 168 -6.31 7.38 -0.53
CA PHE A 168 -6.81 6.16 0.11
C PHE A 168 -7.65 6.55 1.33
N PRO A 169 -8.99 6.48 1.26
CA PRO A 169 -9.87 6.80 2.38
C PRO A 169 -9.72 5.77 3.51
N ILE A 170 -9.87 6.23 4.75
CA ILE A 170 -9.80 5.41 5.97
C ILE A 170 -11.21 4.92 6.32
N THR A 171 -11.66 3.89 5.60
CA THR A 171 -13.06 3.45 5.51
C THR A 171 -13.52 2.49 6.59
N GLY A 172 -12.62 1.97 7.42
CA GLY A 172 -12.91 0.88 8.34
C GLY A 172 -13.11 -0.46 7.63
N HIS A 173 -13.88 -1.33 8.27
CA HIS A 173 -14.38 -2.58 7.69
C HIS A 173 -15.77 -2.89 8.26
N VAL A 174 -16.58 -3.63 7.52
CA VAL A 174 -17.89 -4.07 7.98
C VAL A 174 -17.70 -5.34 8.80
N VAL A 175 -18.06 -5.30 10.08
CA VAL A 175 -18.07 -6.48 10.94
C VAL A 175 -19.46 -7.10 10.99
N PRO A 176 -19.55 -8.43 11.01
CA PRO A 176 -20.80 -9.12 11.23
C PRO A 176 -21.22 -8.86 12.68
N PRO A 177 -22.51 -8.78 12.96
CA PRO A 177 -22.95 -8.55 14.31
C PRO A 177 -22.69 -9.78 15.19
N ILE A 178 -22.03 -9.59 16.34
CA ILE A 178 -21.98 -10.59 17.41
C ILE A 178 -23.32 -10.59 18.19
N GLN A 179 -24.03 -9.45 18.25
CA GLN A 179 -25.25 -9.24 19.08
C GLN A 179 -26.29 -8.24 18.49
N SER A 180 -26.17 -7.82 17.23
CA SER A 180 -27.07 -6.83 16.59
C SER A 180 -27.78 -7.40 15.35
N PRO A 181 -29.00 -6.99 15.00
CA PRO A 181 -29.62 -7.40 13.73
C PRO A 181 -28.99 -6.72 12.50
N HIS A 182 -28.10 -5.73 12.70
CA HIS A 182 -27.49 -4.95 11.62
C HIS A 182 -25.96 -5.04 11.63
N SER A 183 -25.37 -5.19 10.44
CA SER A 183 -23.93 -5.02 10.21
C SER A 183 -23.49 -3.61 10.61
N MET A 184 -22.31 -3.48 11.19
CA MET A 184 -21.74 -2.19 11.58
C MET A 184 -20.37 -1.96 10.94
N ILE A 185 -20.04 -0.70 10.70
CA ILE A 185 -18.69 -0.32 10.25
C ILE A 185 -17.82 -0.14 11.49
N SER A 186 -16.84 -1.01 11.66
CA SER A 186 -15.79 -0.86 12.66
C SER A 186 -14.65 -0.02 12.11
N ASP A 187 -14.01 0.74 12.99
CA ASP A 187 -12.79 1.51 12.71
C ASP A 187 -12.89 2.56 11.58
N ASN A 188 -14.10 2.96 11.20
CA ASN A 188 -14.30 4.05 10.25
C ASN A 188 -13.59 5.32 10.74
N GLY A 189 -12.87 6.00 9.85
CA GLY A 189 -12.08 7.19 10.16
C GLY A 189 -10.77 6.94 10.92
N VAL A 190 -10.50 5.72 11.41
CA VAL A 190 -9.26 5.40 12.15
C VAL A 190 -8.43 4.27 11.54
N SER A 191 -9.03 3.36 10.76
CA SER A 191 -8.28 2.37 9.99
C SER A 191 -8.94 2.04 8.66
N ALA A 192 -8.20 1.57 7.66
CA ALA A 192 -8.70 1.04 6.40
C ALA A 192 -8.21 -0.40 6.25
N TYR A 193 -9.08 -1.32 5.84
CA TYR A 193 -8.73 -2.73 5.63
C TYR A 193 -8.88 -3.04 4.15
N ILE A 194 -7.78 -3.36 3.46
CA ILE A 194 -7.74 -3.58 2.01
C ILE A 194 -7.50 -5.06 1.72
N TRP A 195 -8.39 -5.66 0.92
CA TRP A 195 -8.22 -7.02 0.40
C TRP A 195 -7.05 -7.10 -0.57
N CYS A 196 -6.20 -8.10 -0.40
CA CYS A 196 -5.22 -8.49 -1.41
C CYS A 196 -5.51 -9.90 -1.95
N GLN A 197 -4.91 -10.25 -3.09
CA GLN A 197 -4.93 -11.60 -3.63
C GLN A 197 -4.31 -12.55 -2.61
N THR A 198 -4.97 -13.70 -2.41
CA THR A 198 -4.48 -14.78 -1.56
C THR A 198 -3.18 -15.35 -2.14
N ASP A 199 -2.07 -15.18 -1.43
CA ASP A 199 -0.93 -16.05 -1.63
C ASP A 199 -1.19 -17.32 -0.82
N MET A 200 -1.37 -18.46 -1.50
CA MET A 200 -1.78 -19.72 -0.86
C MET A 200 -0.78 -20.20 0.23
N LYS A 201 0.43 -19.62 0.29
CA LYS A 201 1.43 -19.92 1.32
C LYS A 201 1.17 -19.22 2.66
N LEU A 202 0.44 -18.10 2.68
CA LEU A 202 0.23 -17.28 3.89
C LEU A 202 -1.23 -17.15 4.30
N GLY A 203 -2.16 -17.69 3.50
CA GLY A 203 -3.58 -17.47 3.66
C GLY A 203 -4.01 -16.12 3.07
N PRO A 204 -5.31 -15.80 3.08
CA PRO A 204 -5.76 -14.50 2.60
C PRO A 204 -5.27 -13.42 3.57
N SER A 205 -4.68 -12.35 3.04
CA SER A 205 -4.12 -11.25 3.81
C SER A 205 -4.96 -9.99 3.62
N ILE A 206 -5.12 -9.23 4.69
CA ILE A 206 -5.69 -7.89 4.68
C ILE A 206 -4.58 -6.93 5.02
N ILE A 207 -4.61 -5.75 4.41
CA ILE A 207 -3.73 -4.64 4.74
C ILE A 207 -4.49 -3.64 5.57
N ARG A 208 -3.98 -3.31 6.75
CA ARG A 208 -4.56 -2.27 7.59
C ARG A 208 -3.76 -0.97 7.52
N ILE A 209 -4.35 0.12 7.05
CA ILE A 209 -3.82 1.49 7.18
C ILE A 209 -4.44 2.09 8.46
N ASP A 210 -3.71 2.75 9.36
CA ASP A 210 -4.29 3.35 10.58
C ASP A 210 -3.65 4.68 11.03
N ASP A 211 -4.18 5.27 12.11
CA ASP A 211 -3.77 6.56 12.67
C ASP A 211 -2.32 6.61 13.16
N TYR A 212 -1.75 5.47 13.54
CA TYR A 212 -0.35 5.33 13.95
C TYR A 212 0.56 4.85 12.81
N SER A 213 0.00 4.54 11.64
CA SER A 213 0.78 3.92 10.58
C SER A 213 0.16 3.95 9.17
N ALA A 214 0.96 4.32 8.17
CA ALA A 214 0.70 3.92 6.77
C ALA A 214 1.24 2.50 6.52
N ASP A 215 1.10 1.64 7.52
CA ASP A 215 1.78 0.36 7.54
C ASP A 215 0.94 -0.74 6.90
N LEU A 216 1.62 -1.79 6.49
CA LEU A 216 1.01 -3.03 6.01
C LEU A 216 0.94 -4.02 7.18
N HIS A 217 -0.15 -3.98 7.96
CA HIS A 217 -0.35 -5.02 8.98
C HIS A 217 -0.97 -6.26 8.37
N TYR A 218 -0.32 -7.42 8.58
CA TYR A 218 -0.97 -8.71 8.40
C TYR A 218 -2.06 -8.84 9.47
N SER A 219 -3.32 -8.87 9.05
CA SER A 219 -4.41 -9.32 9.91
C SER A 219 -4.94 -10.65 9.40
N THR A 220 -5.17 -11.59 10.33
CA THR A 220 -5.95 -12.79 10.04
C THR A 220 -7.28 -12.37 9.44
N VAL A 221 -7.66 -13.00 8.33
CA VAL A 221 -8.94 -12.73 7.68
C VAL A 221 -10.08 -13.15 8.59
N PHE A 222 -10.89 -12.18 8.98
CA PHE A 222 -12.21 -12.45 9.51
C PHE A 222 -13.11 -12.77 8.31
N TYR A 223 -13.30 -14.06 8.00
CA TYR A 223 -14.11 -14.51 6.86
C TYR A 223 -15.58 -14.01 6.89
N ASN A 224 -16.02 -13.47 8.01
CA ASN A 224 -17.36 -12.91 8.18
C ASN A 224 -17.38 -11.36 8.09
N SER A 225 -16.26 -10.69 7.77
CA SER A 225 -16.18 -9.23 7.58
C SER A 225 -16.09 -8.83 6.10
N ALA A 226 -16.61 -7.64 5.75
CA ALA A 226 -16.41 -7.05 4.43
C ALA A 226 -15.37 -5.92 4.51
N ASN A 227 -14.29 -6.06 3.74
CA ASN A 227 -13.17 -5.12 3.68
C ASN A 227 -13.16 -4.37 2.34
N THR A 228 -12.39 -3.29 2.26
CA THR A 228 -12.27 -2.47 1.05
C THR A 228 -11.58 -3.25 -0.07
N VAL A 229 -12.15 -3.22 -1.27
CA VAL A 229 -11.51 -3.74 -2.48
C VAL A 229 -10.88 -2.59 -3.25
N ARG A 230 -9.61 -2.74 -3.62
CA ARG A 230 -8.93 -1.87 -4.58
C ARG A 230 -8.43 -2.73 -5.72
N LEU A 231 -8.92 -2.44 -6.92
CA LEU A 231 -8.53 -3.16 -8.12
C LEU A 231 -7.30 -2.50 -8.75
N PHE A 232 -6.39 -3.33 -9.22
CA PHE A 232 -5.24 -2.88 -10.00
C PHE A 232 -5.51 -3.26 -11.44
N ALA A 233 -5.24 -2.33 -12.36
CA ALA A 233 -5.19 -2.68 -13.78
C ALA A 233 -4.11 -3.74 -13.97
N GLY A 234 -4.49 -4.83 -14.62
CA GLY A 234 -3.56 -5.81 -15.15
C GLY A 234 -2.94 -5.29 -16.43
N GLU A 235 -1.95 -6.06 -16.88
CA GLU A 235 -1.27 -5.85 -18.15
C GLU A 235 -2.11 -6.39 -19.31
#